data_AF-A0A5J6QN18-F1
#
_entry.id   AF-A0A5J6QN18-F1
#
_cell.length_a   1.000
_cell.length_b   1.000
_cell.length_c   1.000
_cell.angle_alpha   90.00
_cell.angle_beta   90.00
_cell.angle_gamma   90.00
#
_symmetry.space_group_name_H-M   'P 1'
#
loop_
_entity.id
_entity.type
_entity.pdbx_description
1 polymer ?
#
loop_
_entity_poly.entity_id
_entity_poly.type
_entity_poly.pdbx_seq_one_letter_code
_entity_poly.pdbx_strand_id
1 'polypeptide(L)' 'MAILVALRSSFPGTVAWQLGYQPMLASLRGGNGHRPEEADKRGQTPVSSTGCEYTDNSLIPALRTLNAFVDQEAFRI' A
#
# COMPACT_ATOMS: atom_id res chain seq x y z
N MET A 1 -5.11 -1.21 -0.41
CA MET A 1 -5.15 -0.27 -1.56
C MET A 1 -6.57 0.00 -2.11
N ALA A 2 -7.65 -0.45 -1.44
CA ALA A 2 -9.01 -0.31 -1.96
C ALA A 2 -9.47 1.16 -2.11
N ILE A 3 -8.98 2.06 -1.25
CA ILE A 3 -9.26 3.50 -1.35
C ILE A 3 -8.83 4.06 -2.71
N LEU A 4 -7.63 3.69 -3.20
CA LEU A 4 -7.15 4.15 -4.50
C LEU A 4 -8.00 3.60 -5.65
N VAL A 5 -8.44 2.33 -5.57
CA VAL A 5 -9.38 1.74 -6.56
C VAL A 5 -10.66 2.55 -6.61
N ALA A 6 -11.25 2.84 -5.45
CA ALA A 6 -12.47 3.63 -5.34
C ALA A 6 -12.29 5.04 -5.91
N LEU A 7 -11.22 5.75 -5.52
CA LEU A 7 -10.93 7.09 -6.05
C LEU A 7 -10.78 7.09 -7.57
N ARG A 8 -10.09 6.09 -8.13
CA ARG A 8 -9.87 5.99 -9.58
C ARG A 8 -11.13 5.70 -10.37
N SER A 9 -12.16 5.10 -9.75
CA SER A 9 -13.46 4.92 -10.40
C SER A 9 -14.15 6.25 -10.74
N SER A 10 -13.95 7.28 -9.90
CA SER A 10 -14.50 8.63 -10.12
C SER A 10 -13.49 9.56 -10.79
N PHE A 11 -12.19 9.35 -10.53
CA PHE A 11 -11.09 10.19 -11.00
C PHE A 11 -10.00 9.32 -11.65
N PRO A 12 -10.13 8.94 -12.93
CA PRO A 12 -9.21 8.00 -13.58
C PRO A 12 -7.73 8.43 -13.58
N GLY A 13 -7.46 9.73 -13.40
CA GLY A 13 -6.12 10.30 -13.28
C GLY A 13 -5.49 10.20 -11.88
N THR A 14 -6.21 9.76 -10.84
CA THR A 14 -5.67 9.69 -9.48
C THR A 14 -4.55 8.66 -9.40
N VAL A 15 -3.39 9.09 -8.91
CA VAL A 15 -2.21 8.26 -8.68
C VAL A 15 -1.87 8.19 -7.20
N ALA A 16 -1.20 7.12 -6.78
CA ALA A 16 -0.61 7.07 -5.45
C ALA A 16 0.48 8.13 -5.31
N TRP A 17 0.52 8.79 -4.14
CA TRP A 17 1.54 9.79 -3.85
C TRP A 17 2.89 9.13 -3.62
N GLN A 18 3.68 8.98 -4.68
CA GLN A 18 4.93 8.21 -4.65
C GLN A 18 5.93 8.72 -3.62
N LEU A 19 6.11 10.04 -3.49
CA LEU A 19 7.00 10.62 -2.48
C LEU A 19 6.55 10.24 -1.06
N GLY A 20 5.24 10.19 -0.83
CA GLY A 20 4.64 9.75 0.42
C GLY A 20 4.91 8.26 0.72
N TYR A 21 4.74 7.41 -0.28
CA TYR A 21 4.84 5.96 -0.12
C TYR A 21 6.27 5.41 -0.15
N GLN A 22 7.24 6.13 -0.71
CA GLN A 22 8.63 5.67 -0.77
C GLN A 22 9.25 5.35 0.60
N PRO A 23 9.20 6.22 1.63
CA PRO A 23 9.77 5.90 2.94
C PRO A 23 9.04 4.72 3.61
N MET A 24 7.72 4.62 3.43
CA MET A 24 6.92 3.49 3.90
C MET A 24 7.35 2.16 3.23
N LEU A 25 7.50 2.18 1.90
CA LEU A 25 7.93 1.00 1.13
C LEU A 25 9.35 0.56 1.51
N ALA A 26 10.26 1.51 1.74
CA ALA A 26 11.61 1.22 2.20
C ALA A 26 11.59 0.57 3.59
N SER A 27 10.82 1.13 4.54
CA SER A 27 10.67 0.58 5.88
C SER A 27 10.09 -0.84 5.88
N LEU A 28 9.04 -1.06 5.08
CA LEU A 28 8.42 -2.37 4.90
C LEU A 28 9.42 -3.40 4.36
N ARG A 29 10.19 -3.05 3.32
CA ARG A 29 11.25 -3.91 2.76
C ARG A 29 12.39 -4.17 3.74
N GLY A 30 12.62 -3.26 4.69
CA GLY A 30 13.55 -3.43 5.81
C GLY A 30 13.04 -4.34 6.92
N GLY A 31 11.82 -4.90 6.82
CA GLY A 31 11.25 -5.81 7.80
C GLY A 31 10.52 -5.13 8.95
N ASN A 32 10.33 -3.81 8.92
CA ASN A 32 9.65 -3.05 9.98
C ASN A 32 8.11 -3.04 9.83
N GLY A 33 7.54 -4.07 9.19
CA GLY A 33 6.11 -4.20 9.00
C GLY A 33 5.44 -5.07 10.06
N HIS A 34 4.16 -4.84 10.28
CA HIS A 34 3.26 -5.64 11.12
C HIS A 34 2.56 -6.72 10.29
N ARG A 35 2.39 -7.90 10.87
CA ARG A 35 1.65 -8.99 10.23
C ARG A 35 0.15 -8.67 10.16
N PRO A 36 -0.61 -9.26 9.22
CA PRO A 36 -2.05 -9.03 9.10
C PRO A 36 -2.84 -9.26 10.39
N GLU A 37 -2.40 -10.21 11.22
CA GLU A 37 -3.01 -10.53 12.52
C GLU A 37 -2.83 -9.42 13.55
N GLU A 38 -1.69 -8.73 13.50
CA GLU A 38 -1.30 -7.66 14.43
C GLU A 38 -1.89 -6.31 14.01
N ALA A 39 -2.13 -6.13 12.72
CA ALA A 39 -2.59 -4.88 12.13
C ALA A 39 -4.13 -4.77 11.99
N ASP A 40 -4.89 -5.75 12.48
CA ASP A 40 -6.35 -5.89 12.30
C ASP A 40 -6.79 -5.86 10.81
N LYS A 41 -5.96 -6.43 9.92
CA LYS A 41 -6.17 -6.38 8.45
C LYS A 41 -6.73 -7.69 7.87
N ARG A 42 -7.05 -8.68 8.70
CA ARG A 42 -7.55 -10.02 8.28
C ARG A 42 -8.84 -9.97 7.45
N GLY A 43 -9.70 -8.97 7.69
CA GLY A 43 -10.95 -8.79 6.95
C GLY A 43 -10.83 -8.03 5.63
N GLN A 44 -9.63 -7.52 5.29
CA GLN A 44 -9.46 -6.72 4.08
C GLN A 44 -9.29 -7.61 2.85
N THR A 45 -10.08 -7.35 1.82
CA THR A 45 -9.91 -8.02 0.53
C THR A 45 -8.61 -7.53 -0.14
N PRO A 46 -7.69 -8.44 -0.51
CA PRO A 46 -6.49 -8.07 -1.25
C PRO A 46 -6.84 -7.40 -2.57
N VAL A 47 -6.16 -6.31 -2.89
CA VAL A 47 -6.28 -5.63 -4.19
C VAL A 47 -5.20 -6.16 -5.11
N SER A 48 -5.59 -6.69 -6.27
CA SER A 48 -4.67 -7.22 -7.28
C SER A 48 -4.12 -6.16 -8.22
N SER A 49 -4.92 -5.16 -8.57
CA SER A 49 -4.55 -4.02 -9.43
C SER A 49 -5.44 -2.82 -9.13
N THR A 50 -4.87 -1.63 -9.34
CA THR A 50 -5.54 -0.33 -9.21
C THR A 50 -5.58 0.44 -10.52
N GLY A 51 -4.73 0.09 -11.49
CA GLY A 51 -4.48 0.88 -12.70
C GLY A 51 -3.55 2.08 -12.46
N CYS A 52 -2.99 2.24 -11.26
CA CYS A 52 -1.90 3.17 -10.98
C CYS A 52 -0.58 2.40 -11.09
N GLU A 53 0.25 2.77 -12.07
CA GLU A 53 1.51 2.07 -12.38
C GLU A 53 2.42 1.89 -11.15
N TYR A 54 2.64 2.96 -10.37
CA TYR A 54 3.47 2.87 -9.17
C TYR A 54 2.89 1.91 -8.12
N THR A 55 1.57 1.90 -7.94
CA THR A 55 0.92 1.00 -6.97
C THR A 55 1.00 -0.45 -7.43
N ASP A 56 0.72 -0.71 -8.69
CA ASP A 56 0.60 -2.05 -9.25
C ASP A 56 1.97 -2.71 -9.43
N ASN A 57 3.02 -1.93 -9.71
CA ASN A 57 4.37 -2.43 -9.90
C ASN A 57 5.25 -2.40 -8.64
N SER A 58 4.91 -1.57 -7.64
CA SER A 58 5.76 -1.42 -6.43
C SER A 58 5.04 -1.77 -5.12
N LEU A 59 3.89 -1.17 -4.84
CA LEU A 59 3.25 -1.27 -3.53
C LEU A 59 2.54 -2.60 -3.32
N ILE A 60 1.66 -3.00 -4.26
CA ILE A 60 0.92 -4.28 -4.17
C ILE A 60 1.89 -5.47 -4.13
N PRO A 61 2.91 -5.57 -5.01
CA PRO A 61 3.87 -6.66 -4.95
C PRO A 61 4.61 -6.73 -3.61
N ALA A 62 5.01 -5.60 -3.03
CA ALA A 62 5.69 -5.59 -1.74
C ALA A 62 4.77 -6.07 -0.60
N LEU A 63 3.54 -5.57 -0.52
CA LEU A 63 2.56 -6.01 0.48
C LEU A 63 2.27 -7.51 0.37
N ARG A 64 2.14 -8.03 -0.86
CA ARG A 64 1.86 -9.46 -1.10
C ARG A 64 3.06 -10.35 -0.75
N THR A 65 4.25 -9.99 -1.22
CA THR A 65 5.45 -10.82 -1.03
C THR A 65 5.90 -10.82 0.43
N LEU A 66 5.82 -9.67 1.11
CA LEU A 66 6.27 -9.55 2.49
C LEU A 66 5.17 -9.94 3.50
N ASN A 67 3.91 -9.98 3.07
CA ASN A 67 2.74 -10.22 3.90
C ASN A 67 2.79 -9.42 5.20
N ALA A 68 3.09 -8.13 5.08
CA ALA A 68 3.27 -7.20 6.19
C ALA A 68 2.80 -5.80 5.78
N PHE A 69 2.53 -4.97 6.77
CA PHE A 69 1.99 -3.63 6.60
C PHE A 69 2.70 -2.63 7.49
N VAL A 70 2.78 -1.38 7.05
CA VAL A 70 3.22 -0.27 7.89
C VAL A 70 2.06 0.71 8.04
N ASP A 71 2.02 1.40 9.17
CA ASP A 71 1.03 2.44 9.42
C ASP A 71 1.59 3.80 8.98
N GLN A 72 0.78 4.58 8.28
CA GLN A 72 1.24 5.81 7.62
C GLN A 72 1.60 6.88 8.65
N GLU A 73 0.95 6.85 9.81
CA GLU A 73 1.12 7.73 10.97
C GLU A 73 2.54 7.66 11.56
N ALA A 74 3.28 6.58 11.30
CA ALA A 74 4.66 6.41 11.74
C ALA A 74 5.67 7.23 10.91
N PHE A 75 5.25 7.83 9.80
CA PHE A 75 6.13 8.52 8.86
C PHE A 75 5.80 10.01 8.79
N ARG A 76 6.85 10.84 8.80
CA ARG A 76 6.76 12.28 8.51
C ARG A 76 7.43 12.55 7.17
N ILE A 77 6.75 13.30 6.32
CA ILE A 77 7.09 13.53 4.91
C ILE A 77 6.90 15.01 4.61
#